data_AF-A0A0A5GKM6-F1
#
_entry.id   AF-A0A0A5GKM6-F1
#
_cell.length_a   1.000
_cell.length_b   1.000
_cell.length_c   1.000
_cell.angle_alpha   90.00
_cell.angle_beta   90.00
_cell.angle_gamma   90.00
#
_symmetry.space_group_name_H-M   'P 1'
#
loop_
_entity.id
_entity.type
_entity.pdbx_description
1 polymer ?
#
loop_
_entity_poly.entity_id
_entity_poly.type
_entity_poly.pdbx_seq_one_letter_code
_entity_poly.pdbx_strand_id
1 'polypeptide(L)'
;MSIIMKHEVRSDLGRYEVWLYLNRKELEDEILETMAPTIKSRALQYIHNHFPELPVQVVRVYIGSLRYFSFALNKHKNLSPLT
;
A
#
# COMPACT_ATOMS: atom_id res chain seq x y z
N MET A 1 0.67 -16.24 -6.68
CA MET A 1 -0.62 -15.52 -6.67
C MET A 1 -0.41 -14.14 -6.05
N SER A 2 -1.05 -13.10 -6.57
CA SER A 2 -0.93 -11.73 -6.01
C SER A 2 -1.93 -11.55 -4.87
N ILE A 3 -1.46 -11.10 -3.72
CA ILE A 3 -2.31 -10.76 -2.58
C ILE A 3 -3.19 -9.53 -2.86
N ILE A 4 -2.77 -8.68 -3.80
CA ILE A 4 -3.51 -7.49 -4.25
C ILE A 4 -4.40 -7.93 -5.40
N MET A 5 -5.72 -7.82 -5.22
CA MET A 5 -6.74 -8.18 -6.21
C MET A 5 -7.06 -7.03 -7.16
N LYS A 6 -7.20 -5.83 -6.60
CA LYS A 6 -7.56 -4.62 -7.35
C LYS A 6 -6.94 -3.39 -6.71
N HIS A 7 -6.85 -2.32 -7.49
CA HIS A 7 -6.46 -1.01 -7.01
C HIS A 7 -7.41 0.08 -7.53
N GLU A 8 -7.47 1.20 -6.80
CA GLU A 8 -8.08 2.44 -7.27
C GLU A 8 -7.09 3.59 -7.02
N VAL A 9 -6.95 4.49 -7.99
CA VAL A 9 -6.19 5.72 -7.82
C VAL A 9 -7.19 6.86 -7.61
N ARG A 10 -7.02 7.63 -6.53
CA ARG A 10 -7.85 8.80 -6.26
C ARG A 10 -6.95 10.03 -6.16
N SER A 11 -7.38 11.12 -6.78
CA SER A 11 -6.71 12.42 -6.69
C SER A 11 -7.62 13.45 -6.05
N ASP A 12 -7.16 14.11 -5.01
CA ASP A 12 -7.84 15.26 -4.40
C ASP A 12 -6.84 16.39 -4.14
N LEU A 13 -7.10 17.58 -4.67
CA LEU A 13 -6.25 18.78 -4.51
C LEU A 13 -4.75 18.52 -4.81
N GLY A 14 -4.45 17.75 -5.86
CA GLY A 14 -3.07 17.39 -6.24
C GLY A 14 -2.42 16.32 -5.36
N ARG A 15 -3.18 15.71 -4.45
CA ARG A 15 -2.78 14.55 -3.65
C ARG A 15 -3.32 13.28 -4.27
N TYR A 16 -2.43 12.38 -4.66
CA TYR A 16 -2.70 11.05 -5.15
C TYR A 16 -2.66 10.03 -4.02
N GLU A 17 -3.80 9.38 -3.82
CA GLU A 17 -3.96 8.22 -2.98
C GLU A 17 -4.13 6.97 -3.83
N VAL A 18 -3.52 5.87 -3.42
CA VAL A 18 -3.78 4.55 -4.00
C VAL A 18 -4.43 3.66 -2.98
N TRP A 19 -5.58 3.10 -3.37
CA TRP A 19 -6.37 2.20 -2.56
C TRP A 19 -6.14 0.79 -3.09
N LEU A 20 -5.52 -0.06 -2.29
CA LEU A 20 -5.21 -1.44 -2.61
C LEU A 20 -6.19 -2.36 -1.88
N TYR A 21 -6.76 -3.31 -2.60
CA TYR A 21 -7.71 -4.26 -2.04
C TYR A 21 -7.11 -5.66 -2.07
N LEU A 22 -7.07 -6.30 -0.91
CA LEU A 22 -6.45 -7.58 -0.71
C LEU A 22 -7.44 -8.74 -0.84
N ASN A 23 -6.92 -9.89 -1.28
CA ASN A 23 -7.66 -11.15 -1.25
C ASN A 23 -7.68 -11.70 0.17
N ARG A 24 -8.85 -11.71 0.81
CA ARG A 24 -9.03 -12.26 2.15
C ARG A 24 -8.64 -13.73 2.25
N LYS A 25 -8.92 -14.54 1.21
CA LYS A 25 -8.58 -15.98 1.24
C LYS A 25 -7.08 -16.23 1.35
N GLU A 26 -6.27 -15.36 0.75
CA GLU A 26 -4.80 -15.43 0.81
C GLU A 26 -4.25 -14.89 2.15
N LEU A 27 -5.12 -14.37 3.02
CA LEU A 27 -4.78 -13.83 4.34
C LEU A 27 -5.27 -14.73 5.48
N GLU A 28 -6.13 -15.72 5.21
CA GLU A 28 -6.76 -16.56 6.24
C GLU A 28 -5.80 -17.61 6.84
N ASP A 29 -4.70 -17.91 6.14
CA ASP A 29 -3.69 -18.88 6.58
C ASP A 29 -2.64 -18.30 7.54
N GLU A 30 -2.63 -16.97 7.77
CA GLU A 30 -1.61 -16.29 8.57
C GLU A 30 -2.23 -15.24 9.52
N ILE A 31 -1.62 -15.04 10.70
CA ILE A 31 -2.10 -14.08 11.70
C ILE A 31 -1.98 -12.66 11.12
N LEU A 32 -3.13 -12.00 10.88
CA LEU A 32 -3.20 -10.67 10.27
C LEU A 32 -2.19 -9.66 10.86
N GLU A 33 -2.01 -9.64 12.18
CA GLU A 33 -1.09 -8.70 12.84
C GLU A 33 0.40 -8.90 12.47
N THR A 34 0.85 -10.14 12.27
CA THR A 34 2.24 -10.40 11.85
C THR A 34 2.46 -10.09 10.38
N MET A 35 1.39 -10.00 9.58
CA MET A 35 1.48 -9.73 8.15
C MET A 35 1.56 -8.25 7.79
N ALA A 36 1.23 -7.32 8.69
CA ALA A 36 1.20 -5.88 8.35
C ALA A 36 2.52 -5.37 7.72
N PRO A 37 3.73 -5.74 8.21
CA PRO A 37 4.99 -5.39 7.55
C PRO A 37 5.13 -6.01 6.15
N THR A 38 4.75 -7.29 5.98
CA THR A 38 4.80 -8.02 4.71
C THR A 38 3.84 -7.41 3.68
N ILE A 39 2.60 -7.12 4.08
CA ILE A 39 1.59 -6.46 3.26
C ILE A 39 2.07 -5.07 2.84
N LYS A 40 2.66 -4.30 3.77
CA LYS A 40 3.23 -2.99 3.45
C LYS A 40 4.36 -3.10 2.43
N SER A 41 5.26 -4.06 2.58
CA SER A 41 6.35 -4.30 1.62
C SER A 41 5.82 -4.65 0.22
N ARG A 42 4.84 -5.56 0.14
CA ARG A 42 4.19 -5.92 -1.13
C ARG A 42 3.41 -4.75 -1.74
N ALA A 43 2.72 -3.97 -0.93
CA ALA A 43 2.05 -2.75 -1.36
C ALA A 43 3.05 -1.75 -1.95
N LEU A 44 4.18 -1.51 -1.29
CA LEU A 44 5.24 -0.63 -1.80
C LEU A 44 5.77 -1.10 -3.17
N GLN A 45 6.10 -2.39 -3.27
CA GLN A 45 6.58 -2.98 -4.51
C GLN A 45 5.53 -2.85 -5.64
N TYR A 46 4.26 -3.12 -5.33
CA TYR A 46 3.17 -2.96 -6.28
C TYR A 46 3.06 -1.53 -6.78
N ILE A 47 3.13 -0.54 -5.87
CA ILE A 47 3.06 0.87 -6.23
C ILE A 47 4.26 1.28 -7.10
N HIS A 48 5.48 0.85 -6.76
CA HIS A 48 6.67 1.17 -7.55
C HIS A 48 6.60 0.60 -8.97
N ASN A 49 6.06 -0.61 -9.11
CA ASN A 49 5.97 -1.28 -10.40
C ASN A 49 4.83 -0.74 -11.29
N HIS A 50 3.68 -0.37 -10.69
CA HIS A 50 2.49 0.04 -11.45
C HIS A 50 2.34 1.56 -11.58
N PHE A 51 2.90 2.34 -10.65
CA PHE A 51 2.79 3.79 -10.60
C PHE A 51 4.14 4.49 -10.39
N PRO A 52 5.17 4.21 -11.21
CA PRO A 52 6.52 4.77 -11.01
C PRO A 52 6.51 6.31 -11.05
N GLU A 53 5.75 6.90 -11.97
CA GLU A 53 5.71 8.35 -12.22
C GLU A 53 4.66 9.08 -11.37
N LEU A 54 3.69 8.36 -10.79
CA LEU A 54 2.63 9.00 -10.02
C LEU A 54 3.19 9.44 -8.65
N PRO A 55 3.00 10.70 -8.21
CA PRO A 55 3.47 11.16 -6.90
C PRO A 55 2.49 10.70 -5.80
N VAL A 56 2.30 9.39 -5.65
CA VAL A 56 1.47 8.77 -4.61
C VAL A 56 1.97 9.25 -3.24
N GLN A 57 1.11 9.91 -2.46
CA GLN A 57 1.43 10.33 -1.10
C GLN A 57 0.89 9.35 -0.05
N VAL A 58 -0.24 8.68 -0.32
CA VAL A 58 -0.88 7.78 0.66
C VAL A 58 -1.27 6.49 -0.02
N VAL A 59 -0.99 5.38 0.65
CA VAL A 59 -1.50 4.07 0.29
C VAL A 59 -2.49 3.63 1.36
N ARG A 60 -3.69 3.26 0.94
CA ARG A 60 -4.73 2.70 1.81
C ARG A 60 -4.93 1.24 1.45
N VAL A 61 -4.92 0.37 2.44
CA VAL A 61 -5.05 -1.08 2.25
C VAL A 61 -6.39 -1.53 2.82
N TYR A 62 -7.16 -2.24 2.01
CA TYR A 62 -8.48 -2.74 2.32
C TYR A 62 -8.53 -4.26 2.25
N ILE A 63 -9.32 -4.88 3.13
CA ILE A 63 -9.69 -6.29 3.07
C ILE A 63 -11.21 -6.33 2.94
N GLY A 64 -11.72 -6.72 1.76
CA GLY A 64 -13.12 -6.51 1.42
C GLY A 64 -13.48 -5.02 1.42
N SER A 65 -14.50 -4.62 2.19
CA SER A 65 -14.90 -3.22 2.40
C SER A 65 -14.23 -2.55 3.60
N LEU A 66 -13.49 -3.30 4.42
CA LEU A 66 -12.88 -2.77 5.64
C LEU A 66 -11.50 -2.19 5.34
N ARG A 67 -11.23 -0.96 5.79
CA ARG A 67 -9.88 -0.38 5.77
C ARG A 67 -9.04 -1.09 6.83
N TYR A 68 -8.03 -1.82 6.39
CA TYR A 68 -7.13 -2.55 7.28
C TYR A 68 -6.06 -1.62 7.87
N PHE A 69 -5.28 -0.95 7.03
CA PHE A 69 -4.38 0.13 7.47
C PHE A 69 -4.08 1.12 6.32
N SER A 70 -3.42 2.22 6.65
CA SER A 70 -2.92 3.19 5.66
C SER A 70 -1.55 3.69 6.05
N PHE A 71 -0.73 4.06 5.06
CA PHE A 71 0.59 4.62 5.29
C PHE A 71 0.93 5.67 4.24
N ALA A 72 1.70 6.68 4.66
CA ALA A 72 2.21 7.70 3.76
C ALA A 72 3.48 7.20 3.05
N LEU A 73 3.63 7.57 1.78
CA LEU A 73 4.87 7.43 1.03
C LEU A 73 5.61 8.76 1.09
N ASN A 74 6.69 8.80 1.86
CA ASN A 74 7.60 9.94 1.82
C ASN A 74 8.59 9.75 0.67
N LYS A 75 8.21 10.12 -0.57
CA LYS A 75 9.17 10.19 -1.69
C LYS A 75 10.34 11.17 -1.43
N HIS A 76 10.22 12.04 -0.42
CA HIS A 76 11.25 13.02 -0.01
C HIS A 76 12.11 12.61 1.20
N LYS A 77 11.93 11.41 1.77
CA LYS A 77 12.89 10.91 2.77
C LYS A 77 14.11 10.35 2.04
N ASN A 78 14.96 11.24 1.53
CA ASN A 78 16.39 10.95 1.57
C ASN A 78 16.67 10.64 3.04
N LEU A 79 16.96 9.37 3.33
CA LEU A 79 17.47 8.97 4.63
C LEU A 79 18.73 9.79 4.84
N SER A 80 18.64 10.89 5.59
CA SER A 80 19.83 11.52 6.16
C SER A 80 20.58 10.38 6.85
N PRO A 81 21.85 10.12 6.49
CA PRO A 81 22.63 9.13 7.22
C PRO A 81 22.61 9.57 8.68
N LEU A 82 22.28 8.63 9.56
CA LEU A 82 22.37 8.82 11.00
C LEU A 82 23.84 9.20 11.28
N THR A 83 24.09 10.48 11.56
CA THR A 83 25.35 10.96 12.15
C THR A 83 25.42 10.54 13.61
#